data_AF-A0A2E3SMZ3-F1
#
_entry.id   AF-A0A2E3SMZ3-F1
#
_cell.length_a   1.000
_cell.length_b   1.000
_cell.length_c   1.000
_cell.angle_alpha   90.00
_cell.angle_beta   90.00
_cell.angle_gamma   90.00
#
_symmetry.space_group_name_H-M   'P 1'
#
loop_
_entity.id
_entity.type
_entity.pdbx_description
1 polymer ?
#
loop_
_entity_poly.entity_id
_entity_poly.type
_entity_poly.pdbx_seq_one_letter_code
_entity_poly.pdbx_strand_id
1 'polypeptide(L)'
;MKKLVILISLFAFIGLSNLRADEGMWIPSLIQELNEKEMQDLGMMLTAEDIYSVNNSSLKDAIVKIPGCSIISENYNSNVVIF
;
A
#
# COMPACT_ATOMS: atom_id res chain seq x y z
N MET A 1 15.49 34.87 -24.19
CA MET A 1 15.87 34.06 -23.01
C MET A 1 14.66 33.61 -22.18
N LYS A 2 13.74 34.50 -21.78
CA LYS A 2 12.53 34.13 -21.00
C LYS A 2 11.66 33.03 -21.64
N LYS A 3 11.45 33.09 -22.96
CA LYS A 3 10.71 32.07 -23.74
C LYS A 3 11.38 30.68 -23.73
N LEU A 4 12.71 30.65 -23.71
CA LEU A 4 13.48 29.40 -23.64
C LEU A 4 13.37 28.76 -22.25
N VAL A 5 13.45 29.58 -21.20
CA VAL A 5 13.27 29.14 -19.81
C VAL A 5 11.88 28.56 -19.58
N ILE A 6 10.84 29.18 -20.15
CA ILE A 6 9.46 28.67 -20.08
C ILE A 6 9.33 27.32 -20.79
N LEU A 7 9.95 27.18 -21.97
CA LEU A 7 9.89 25.92 -22.75
C LEU A 7 10.59 24.77 -22.02
N ILE A 8 11.75 25.05 -21.40
CA ILE A 8 12.52 24.06 -20.62
C ILE A 8 11.74 23.63 -19.37
N SER A 9 11.10 24.59 -18.68
CA SER A 9 10.27 24.31 -17.51
C SER A 9 9.07 23.41 -17.86
N LEU A 10 8.41 23.67 -18.99
CA LEU A 10 7.28 22.88 -19.47
C LEU A 10 7.70 21.44 -19.82
N PHE A 11 8.87 21.29 -20.44
CA PHE A 11 9.42 19.96 -20.79
C PHE A 11 9.82 19.16 -19.54
N ALA A 12 10.40 19.81 -18.53
CA ALA A 12 10.74 19.17 -17.26
C ALA A 12 9.48 18.68 -16.50
N PHE A 13 8.37 19.41 -16.58
CA PHE A 13 7.11 19.01 -15.94
C PHE A 13 6.51 17.73 -16.54
N ILE A 14 6.66 17.52 -17.85
CA ILE A 14 6.16 16.32 -18.53
C ILE A 14 6.96 15.08 -18.09
N GLY A 15 8.27 15.23 -17.85
CA GLY A 15 9.16 14.14 -17.41
C GLY A 15 8.91 13.62 -15.99
N LEU A 16 8.25 14.41 -15.13
CA LEU A 16 7.95 14.04 -13.74
C LEU A 16 6.72 13.13 -13.59
N SER A 17 5.94 12.92 -14.66
CA SER A 17 4.64 12.22 -14.61
C SER A 17 4.73 10.70 -14.35
N ASN A 18 5.93 10.11 -14.41
CA ASN A 18 6.14 8.66 -14.21
C ASN A 18 6.65 8.27 -12.81
N LEU A 19 6.69 9.20 -11.85
CA LEU A 19 7.02 8.88 -10.47
C LEU A 19 5.80 8.24 -9.80
N ARG A 20 5.69 6.91 -9.87
CA ARG A 20 4.74 6.12 -9.06
C ARG A 20 5.49 5.58 -7.85
N ALA A 21 4.92 5.75 -6.66
CA ALA A 21 5.42 5.09 -5.46
C ALA A 21 4.82 3.69 -5.40
N ASP A 22 5.67 2.67 -5.48
CA ASP A 22 5.28 1.28 -5.29
C ASP A 22 5.26 0.88 -3.81
N GLU A 23 5.83 1.73 -2.94
CA GLU A 23 5.84 1.57 -1.48
C GLU A 23 4.59 2.19 -0.84
N GLY A 24 4.01 1.52 0.14
CA GLY A 24 2.83 2.01 0.83
C GLY A 24 2.33 1.04 1.90
N MET A 25 1.25 1.43 2.57
CA MET A 25 0.62 0.68 3.65
C MET A 25 -0.77 0.26 3.22
N TRP A 26 -1.08 -1.03 3.32
CA TRP A 26 -2.29 -1.60 2.73
C TRP A 26 -3.33 -1.93 3.79
N ILE A 27 -4.61 -1.77 3.44
CA ILE A 27 -5.73 -2.15 4.31
C ILE A 27 -6.07 -3.61 4.02
N PRO A 28 -5.92 -4.54 4.99
CA PRO A 28 -6.04 -5.98 4.75
C PRO A 28 -7.38 -6.42 4.16
N SER A 29 -8.48 -5.76 4.53
CA SER A 29 -9.80 -6.04 3.99
C SER A 29 -9.95 -5.68 2.50
N LEU A 30 -9.04 -4.89 1.94
CA LEU A 30 -9.06 -4.47 0.54
C LEU A 30 -8.01 -5.20 -0.32
N ILE A 31 -7.13 -6.00 0.29
CA ILE A 31 -6.05 -6.70 -0.43
C ILE A 31 -6.61 -7.63 -1.51
N GLN A 32 -7.72 -8.33 -1.21
CA GLN A 32 -8.38 -9.22 -2.16
C GLN A 32 -8.80 -8.51 -3.45
N GLU A 33 -9.32 -7.28 -3.35
CA GLU A 33 -9.83 -6.54 -4.51
C GLU A 33 -8.73 -5.78 -5.26
N LEU A 34 -7.75 -5.23 -4.53
CA LEU A 34 -6.84 -4.24 -5.08
C LEU A 34 -5.45 -4.78 -5.41
N ASN A 35 -4.98 -5.82 -4.71
CA ASN A 35 -3.57 -6.15 -4.74
C ASN A 35 -3.19 -7.63 -4.74
N GLU A 36 -4.11 -8.56 -4.46
CA GLU A 36 -3.81 -10.00 -4.37
C GLU A 36 -3.08 -10.52 -5.61
N LYS A 37 -3.52 -10.09 -6.81
CA LYS A 37 -2.89 -10.46 -8.07
C LYS A 37 -1.44 -9.99 -8.15
N GLU A 38 -1.18 -8.74 -7.77
CA GLU A 38 0.17 -8.17 -7.78
C GLU A 38 1.08 -8.86 -6.76
N MET A 39 0.56 -9.20 -5.58
CA MET A 39 1.30 -9.97 -4.57
C MET A 39 1.70 -11.35 -5.08
N GLN A 40 0.78 -12.05 -5.74
CA GLN A 40 1.05 -13.37 -6.33
C GLN A 40 2.07 -13.28 -7.47
N ASP A 41 1.97 -12.25 -8.32
CA ASP A 41 2.93 -12.00 -9.40
C ASP A 41 4.34 -11.69 -8.84
N LEU A 42 4.43 -11.05 -7.66
CA LEU A 42 5.67 -10.81 -6.92
C LEU A 42 6.19 -12.05 -6.15
N GLY A 43 5.44 -13.17 -6.15
CA GLY A 43 5.85 -14.45 -5.57
C GLY A 43 5.25 -14.77 -4.21
N MET A 44 4.25 -14.02 -3.74
CA MET A 44 3.51 -14.36 -2.53
C MET A 44 2.67 -15.62 -2.75
N MET A 45 2.83 -16.61 -1.85
CA MET A 45 2.08 -17.88 -1.90
C MET A 45 0.78 -17.86 -1.08
N LEU A 46 0.58 -16.84 -0.25
CA LEU A 46 -0.60 -16.67 0.58
C LEU A 46 -1.73 -16.02 -0.22
N THR A 47 -2.97 -16.42 0.07
CA THR A 47 -4.15 -15.77 -0.49
C THR A 47 -4.56 -14.57 0.35
N ALA A 48 -5.38 -13.68 -0.20
CA ALA A 48 -5.91 -12.55 0.57
C ALA A 48 -6.73 -13.00 1.80
N GLU A 49 -7.41 -14.15 1.73
CA GLU A 49 -8.16 -14.73 2.85
C GLU A 49 -7.25 -15.23 3.98
N ASP A 50 -6.08 -15.79 3.64
CA ASP A 50 -5.07 -16.19 4.62
C ASP A 50 -4.51 -14.97 5.37
N ILE A 51 -4.46 -13.81 4.70
CA ILE A 51 -4.02 -12.55 5.28
C ILE A 51 -5.10 -11.93 6.17
N TYR A 52 -6.33 -11.84 5.66
CA TYR A 52 -7.47 -11.27 6.36
C TYR A 52 -8.76 -12.03 6.03
N SER A 53 -9.35 -12.66 7.05
CA SER A 53 -10.69 -13.20 6.98
C SER A 53 -11.53 -12.72 8.16
N VAL A 54 -12.82 -12.48 7.91
CA VAL A 54 -13.79 -12.12 8.98
C VAL A 54 -14.32 -13.37 9.67
N ASN A 55 -14.47 -14.47 8.92
CA ASN A 55 -15.17 -15.67 9.39
C ASN A 55 -14.22 -16.82 9.73
N ASN A 56 -13.02 -16.84 9.14
CA ASN A 56 -12.01 -17.87 9.36
C ASN A 56 -10.81 -17.28 10.09
N SER A 57 -9.99 -18.16 10.68
CA SER A 57 -8.71 -17.72 11.26
C SER A 57 -7.77 -17.26 10.15
N SER A 58 -7.07 -16.15 10.39
CA SER A 58 -6.16 -15.53 9.42
C SER A 58 -4.96 -14.87 10.11
N LEU A 59 -3.98 -14.39 9.34
CA LEU A 59 -2.79 -13.69 9.86
C LEU A 59 -3.14 -12.49 10.77
N LYS A 60 -4.27 -11.83 10.53
CA LYS A 60 -4.82 -10.80 11.41
C LYS A 60 -4.84 -11.23 12.89
N ASP A 61 -5.18 -12.49 13.17
CA ASP A 61 -5.33 -12.99 14.54
C ASP A 61 -3.97 -13.16 15.25
N ALA A 62 -2.90 -13.32 14.48
CA ALA A 62 -1.54 -13.43 14.99
C ALA A 62 -0.87 -12.06 15.20
N ILE A 63 -1.43 -10.98 14.65
CA ILE A 63 -0.87 -9.63 14.73
C ILE A 63 -1.58 -8.86 15.84
N VAL A 64 -0.86 -8.58 16.92
CA VAL A 64 -1.40 -7.85 18.09
C VAL A 64 -0.87 -6.42 18.12
N LYS A 65 -1.77 -5.46 18.30
CA LYS A 65 -1.40 -4.06 18.55
C LYS A 65 -0.87 -3.90 19.97
N ILE A 66 0.41 -3.57 20.11
CA ILE A 66 1.02 -3.17 21.38
C ILE A 66 0.71 -1.68 21.61
N PRO A 67 0.10 -1.30 22.75
CA PRO A 67 -0.21 0.10 23.04
C PRO A 67 1.07 0.94 23.09
N GLY A 68 1.09 2.07 22.35
CA GLY A 68 2.25 2.96 22.25
C GLY A 68 3.25 2.62 21.14
N CYS A 69 3.06 1.52 20.41
CA CYS A 69 3.82 1.23 19.19
C CYS A 69 3.02 1.72 17.97
N SER A 70 3.44 2.84 17.38
CA SER A 70 2.77 3.45 16.21
C SER A 70 2.95 2.67 14.92
N ILE A 71 3.82 1.66 14.90
CA ILE A 71 4.18 0.87 13.71
C ILE A 71 3.01 -0.01 13.23
N ILE A 72 1.95 -0.17 14.05
CA ILE A 72 0.92 -1.20 13.85
C ILE A 72 -0.50 -0.66 13.64
N SER A 73 -0.74 0.66 13.69
CA SER A 73 -2.04 1.27 13.33
C SER A 73 -2.02 2.77 13.61
N GLU A 74 -2.21 3.57 12.57
CA GLU A 74 -2.74 4.92 12.72
C GLU A 74 -4.27 4.87 12.89
N ASN A 75 -4.78 5.89 13.55
CA ASN A 75 -6.08 5.96 14.18
C ASN A 75 -7.24 5.97 13.16
N TYR A 76 -7.81 4.83 12.79
CA TYR A 76 -9.21 4.71 12.31
C TYR A 76 -9.65 3.25 12.42
N ASN A 77 -10.43 2.94 13.47
CA ASN A 77 -11.25 1.73 13.59
C ASN A 77 -10.53 0.39 13.30
N SER A 78 -9.67 -0.06 14.21
CA SER A 78 -9.31 -1.48 14.43
C SER A 78 -8.75 -2.32 13.27
N ASN A 79 -8.40 -1.71 12.13
CA ASN A 79 -7.83 -2.44 11.00
C ASN A 79 -6.31 -2.41 11.11
N VAL A 80 -5.71 -3.60 11.26
CA VAL A 80 -4.27 -3.81 11.10
C VAL A 80 -3.88 -3.25 9.74
N VAL A 81 -2.76 -2.55 9.64
CA VAL A 81 -2.20 -2.10 8.36
C VAL A 81 -0.98 -2.97 8.10
N ILE A 82 -0.93 -3.61 6.94
CA ILE A 82 0.17 -4.52 6.57
C ILE A 82 1.07 -3.78 5.58
N PHE A 83 2.39 -3.94 5.77
CA PHE A 83 3.43 -3.43 4.88
C PHE A 83 3.44 -4.18 3.55
#